data_AF-A0A840RFS2-F1
#
_entry.id   AF-A0A840RFS2-F1
#
_cell.length_a   1.000
_cell.length_b   1.000
_cell.length_c   1.000
_cell.angle_alpha   90.00
_cell.angle_beta   90.00
_cell.angle_gamma   90.00
#
_symmetry.space_group_name_H-M   'P 1'
#
loop_
_entity.id
_entity.type
_entity.pdbx_description
1 polymer ?
#
loop_
_entity_poly.entity_id
_entity_poly.type
_entity_poly.pdbx_seq_one_letter_code
_entity_poly.pdbx_strand_id
1 'polypeptide(L)'
;MQKISIKQVQDARFIREAIETAVVRRAAQIVDQATLMQLAQNLEQQSLACAQADMAGFLVLDDAFHAQLASSIDCTSAWDSIENLKAHMDRVRYLTLGQISPLGDLLAQHQQIYAALTRHDEDAAVNAIHSHLQELTLTLIAVSERYPDWFE
;
A
#
# COMPACT_ATOMS: atom_id res chain seq x y z
N MET A 1 -1.90 25.84 -4.68
CA MET A 1 -1.85 24.40 -4.31
C MET A 1 -1.72 24.33 -2.79
N GLN A 2 -2.59 23.62 -2.07
CA GLN A 2 -2.49 23.52 -0.60
C GLN A 2 -1.25 22.70 -0.21
N LYS A 3 -0.55 23.11 0.86
CA LYS A 3 0.63 22.41 1.40
C LYS A 3 0.26 21.05 2.00
N ILE A 4 1.24 20.16 2.10
CA ILE A 4 1.07 18.83 2.69
C ILE A 4 1.33 18.93 4.20
N SER A 5 0.33 18.63 5.01
CA SER A 5 0.53 18.52 6.46
C SER A 5 1.21 17.20 6.81
N ILE A 6 2.41 17.27 7.40
CA ILE A 6 3.15 16.08 7.87
C ILE A 6 2.31 15.31 8.89
N LYS A 7 1.66 16.03 9.81
CA LYS A 7 0.81 15.42 10.84
C LYS A 7 -0.33 14.62 10.23
N GLN A 8 -1.03 15.16 9.23
CA GLN A 8 -2.14 14.45 8.58
C GLN A 8 -1.65 13.20 7.84
N VAL A 9 -0.47 13.24 7.21
CA VAL A 9 0.13 12.05 6.59
C VAL A 9 0.46 10.98 7.63
N GLN A 10 1.06 11.38 8.77
CA GLN A 10 1.39 10.47 9.86
C GLN A 10 0.14 9.83 10.49
N ASP A 11 -0.88 10.64 10.78
CA ASP A 11 -2.14 10.18 11.35
C ASP A 11 -2.85 9.20 10.38
N ALA A 12 -2.92 9.54 9.09
CA ALA A 12 -3.51 8.67 8.07
C ALA A 12 -2.74 7.34 7.91
N ARG A 13 -1.40 7.40 7.92
CA ARG A 13 -0.54 6.22 7.83
C ARG A 13 -0.70 5.30 9.04
N PHE A 14 -0.79 5.85 10.25
CA PHE A 14 -1.06 5.09 11.47
C PHE A 14 -2.40 4.35 11.41
N ILE A 15 -3.47 5.06 11.00
CA ILE A 15 -4.81 4.46 10.88
C ILE A 15 -4.83 3.37 9.81
N ARG A 16 -4.23 3.64 8.63
CA ARG A 16 -4.08 2.65 7.56
C ARG A 16 -3.38 1.39 8.05
N GLU A 17 -2.26 1.54 8.73
CA GLU A 17 -1.50 0.41 9.27
C GLU A 17 -2.30 -0.45 10.24
N ALA A 18 -3.04 0.18 11.16
CA ALA A 18 -3.87 -0.54 12.12
C ALA A 18 -4.97 -1.37 11.41
N ILE A 19 -5.62 -0.77 10.41
CA ILE A 19 -6.69 -1.42 9.63
C ILE A 19 -6.10 -2.55 8.78
N GLU A 20 -5.10 -2.26 7.97
CA GLU A 20 -4.54 -3.20 7.01
C GLU A 20 -3.84 -4.40 7.66
N THR A 21 -3.24 -4.20 8.83
CA THR A 21 -2.70 -5.30 9.64
C THR A 21 -3.79 -6.27 10.08
N ALA A 22 -4.93 -5.74 10.55
CA ALA A 22 -6.07 -6.58 10.94
C ALA A 22 -6.69 -7.28 9.72
N VAL A 23 -6.82 -6.57 8.61
CA VAL A 23 -7.33 -7.11 7.34
C VAL A 23 -6.47 -8.26 6.84
N VAL A 24 -5.15 -8.07 6.71
CA VAL A 24 -4.27 -9.10 6.13
C VAL A 24 -4.18 -10.33 7.01
N ARG A 25 -4.20 -10.16 8.34
CA ARG A 25 -4.22 -11.29 9.29
C ARG A 25 -5.46 -12.14 9.06
N ARG A 26 -6.63 -11.50 8.98
CA ARG A 26 -7.88 -12.21 8.71
C ARG A 26 -7.89 -12.84 7.33
N ALA A 27 -7.39 -12.14 6.32
CA ALA A 27 -7.28 -12.66 4.96
C ALA A 27 -6.42 -13.94 4.94
N ALA A 28 -5.25 -13.94 5.59
CA ALA A 28 -4.39 -15.12 5.66
C ALA A 28 -5.09 -16.36 6.25
N GLN A 29 -6.04 -16.18 7.17
CA GLN A 29 -6.83 -17.29 7.75
C GLN A 29 -7.81 -17.92 6.76
N ILE A 30 -8.42 -17.12 5.89
CA ILE A 30 -9.64 -17.52 5.15
C ILE A 30 -9.52 -17.40 3.64
N VAL A 31 -8.41 -16.87 3.11
CA VAL A 31 -8.24 -16.59 1.69
C VAL A 31 -8.50 -17.85 0.85
N ASP A 32 -9.30 -17.71 -0.20
CA ASP A 32 -9.61 -18.79 -1.12
C ASP A 32 -8.81 -18.70 -2.41
N GLN A 33 -8.89 -19.76 -3.23
CA GLN A 33 -8.17 -19.82 -4.50
C GLN A 33 -8.60 -18.73 -5.49
N ALA A 34 -9.89 -18.33 -5.48
CA ALA A 34 -10.39 -17.28 -6.36
C ALA A 34 -9.75 -15.93 -6.02
N THR A 35 -9.67 -15.58 -4.74
CA THR A 35 -9.01 -14.36 -4.26
C THR A 35 -7.52 -14.39 -4.58
N LEU A 36 -6.83 -15.50 -4.34
CA LEU A 36 -5.41 -15.64 -4.67
C LEU A 36 -5.15 -15.42 -6.17
N MET A 37 -5.99 -15.98 -7.05
CA MET A 37 -5.88 -15.76 -8.48
C MET A 37 -6.05 -14.29 -8.88
N GLN A 38 -7.02 -13.60 -8.29
CA GLN A 38 -7.23 -12.18 -8.55
C GLN A 38 -6.05 -11.33 -8.05
N LEU A 39 -5.50 -11.63 -6.87
CA LEU A 39 -4.31 -10.94 -6.34
C LEU A 39 -3.09 -11.18 -7.24
N ALA A 40 -2.91 -12.41 -7.73
CA ALA A 40 -1.83 -12.74 -8.67
C ALA A 40 -1.96 -11.96 -9.99
N GLN A 41 -3.18 -11.83 -10.53
CA GLN A 41 -3.43 -11.02 -11.73
C GLN A 41 -3.12 -9.54 -11.50
N ASN A 42 -3.51 -8.98 -10.35
CA ASN A 42 -3.14 -7.61 -9.99
C ASN A 42 -1.61 -7.45 -9.92
N LEU A 43 -0.89 -8.38 -9.30
CA LEU A 43 0.59 -8.35 -9.24
C LEU A 43 1.25 -8.43 -10.61
N GLU A 44 0.70 -9.20 -11.54
CA GLU A 44 1.18 -9.25 -12.92
C GLU A 44 1.01 -7.89 -13.60
N GLN A 45 -0.13 -7.24 -13.42
CA GLN A 45 -0.37 -5.88 -13.93
C GLN A 45 0.58 -4.86 -13.29
N GLN A 46 0.85 -4.96 -11.99
CA GLN A 46 1.85 -4.11 -11.33
C GLN A 46 3.26 -4.33 -11.90
N SER A 47 3.61 -5.58 -12.21
CA SER A 47 4.88 -5.92 -12.87
C SER A 47 4.98 -5.28 -14.25
N LEU A 48 3.90 -5.28 -15.03
CA LEU A 48 3.86 -4.61 -16.34
C LEU A 48 4.00 -3.09 -16.20
N ALA A 49 3.27 -2.47 -15.26
CA ALA A 49 3.39 -1.05 -14.97
C ALA A 49 4.82 -0.67 -14.54
N CYS A 50 5.47 -1.49 -13.71
CA CYS A 50 6.86 -1.33 -13.32
C CYS A 50 7.81 -1.40 -14.53
N ALA A 51 7.64 -2.38 -15.41
CA ALA A 51 8.47 -2.55 -16.61
C ALA A 51 8.33 -1.37 -17.60
N GLN A 52 7.16 -0.71 -17.62
CA GLN A 52 6.87 0.43 -18.47
C GLN A 52 7.17 1.78 -17.79
N ALA A 53 7.63 1.77 -16.53
CA ALA A 53 7.74 2.96 -15.69
C ALA A 53 6.42 3.76 -15.60
N ASP A 54 5.27 3.08 -15.68
CA ASP A 54 3.95 3.68 -15.52
C ASP A 54 3.61 3.85 -14.04
N MET A 55 4.08 4.98 -13.50
CA MET A 55 3.91 5.35 -12.10
C MET A 55 2.44 5.50 -11.71
N ALA A 56 1.62 6.09 -12.59
CA ALA A 56 0.22 6.34 -12.30
C ALA A 56 -0.58 5.03 -12.34
N GLY A 57 -0.33 4.18 -13.34
CA GLY A 57 -0.93 2.85 -13.41
C GLY A 57 -0.57 1.99 -12.20
N PHE A 58 0.69 2.05 -11.75
CA PHE A 58 1.12 1.31 -10.56
C PHE A 58 0.34 1.74 -9.31
N LEU A 59 0.15 3.05 -9.05
CA LEU A 59 -0.59 3.52 -7.88
C LEU A 59 -2.06 3.06 -7.88
N VAL A 60 -2.70 3.04 -9.03
CA VAL A 60 -4.08 2.54 -9.17
C VAL A 60 -4.13 1.04 -8.83
N LEU A 61 -3.13 0.27 -9.28
CA LEU A 61 -3.07 -1.17 -9.03
C LEU A 61 -2.70 -1.51 -7.59
N ASP A 62 -1.83 -0.71 -6.96
CA ASP A 62 -1.51 -0.77 -5.53
C ASP A 62 -2.78 -0.55 -4.70
N ASP A 63 -3.51 0.54 -4.94
CA ASP A 63 -4.78 0.80 -4.25
C ASP A 63 -5.77 -0.35 -4.44
N ALA A 64 -5.87 -0.91 -5.66
CA ALA A 64 -6.71 -2.05 -5.94
C ALA A 64 -6.27 -3.32 -5.20
N PHE A 65 -4.96 -3.55 -5.02
CA PHE A 65 -4.44 -4.69 -4.26
C PHE A 65 -4.90 -4.63 -2.80
N HIS A 66 -4.76 -3.47 -2.15
CA HIS A 66 -5.18 -3.26 -0.77
C HIS A 66 -6.71 -3.33 -0.60
N ALA A 67 -7.46 -2.73 -1.52
CA ALA A 67 -8.93 -2.83 -1.55
C ALA A 67 -9.41 -4.29 -1.68
N GLN A 68 -8.69 -5.10 -2.46
CA GLN A 68 -9.03 -6.50 -2.65
C GLN A 68 -8.75 -7.35 -1.40
N LEU A 69 -7.71 -7.05 -0.62
CA LEU A 69 -7.49 -7.68 0.68
C LEU A 69 -8.67 -7.42 1.63
N ALA A 70 -9.15 -6.18 1.70
CA ALA A 70 -10.32 -5.82 2.52
C ALA A 70 -11.60 -6.51 2.03
N SER A 71 -11.78 -6.60 0.70
CA SER A 71 -12.92 -7.28 0.09
C SER A 71 -12.91 -8.80 0.32
N SER A 72 -11.72 -9.42 0.37
CA SER A 72 -11.57 -10.86 0.59
C SER A 72 -12.09 -11.35 1.95
N ILE A 73 -12.25 -10.42 2.91
CA ILE A 73 -12.77 -10.69 4.24
C ILE A 73 -14.17 -10.10 4.46
N ASP A 74 -14.86 -9.71 3.38
CA ASP A 74 -16.18 -9.05 3.39
C ASP A 74 -16.21 -7.77 4.25
N CYS A 75 -15.12 -6.98 4.20
CA CYS A 75 -14.95 -5.77 5.00
C CYS A 75 -14.55 -4.58 4.13
N THR A 76 -15.35 -4.27 3.10
CA THR A 76 -15.08 -3.15 2.17
C THR A 76 -14.99 -1.80 2.88
N SER A 77 -15.74 -1.60 3.96
CA SER A 77 -15.70 -0.38 4.78
C SER A 77 -14.33 -0.10 5.42
N ALA A 78 -13.48 -1.12 5.58
CA ALA A 78 -12.10 -0.93 5.99
C ALA A 78 -11.31 -0.13 4.95
N TRP A 79 -11.48 -0.45 3.67
CA TRP A 79 -10.84 0.29 2.58
C TRP A 79 -11.43 1.68 2.41
N ASP A 80 -12.77 1.82 2.47
CA ASP A 80 -13.43 3.14 2.39
C ASP A 80 -12.91 4.11 3.47
N SER A 81 -12.64 3.58 4.67
CA SER A 81 -12.07 4.38 5.76
C SER A 81 -10.66 4.88 5.45
N ILE A 82 -9.83 4.04 4.81
CA ILE A 82 -8.48 4.42 4.36
C ILE A 82 -8.56 5.44 3.22
N GLU A 83 -9.44 5.22 2.25
CA GLU A 83 -9.62 6.08 1.08
C GLU A 83 -10.01 7.52 1.46
N ASN A 84 -10.86 7.68 2.48
CA ASN A 84 -11.26 9.01 2.96
C ASN A 84 -10.12 9.78 3.66
N LEU A 85 -9.09 9.09 4.15
CA LEU A 85 -8.00 9.68 4.93
C LEU A 85 -6.71 9.89 4.11
N LYS A 86 -6.59 9.22 2.96
CA LYS A 86 -5.32 9.15 2.23
C LYS A 86 -4.96 10.36 1.37
N ALA A 87 -5.80 11.39 1.24
CA ALA A 87 -5.57 12.49 0.31
C ALA A 87 -4.17 13.15 0.41
N HIS A 88 -3.70 13.46 1.62
CA HIS A 88 -2.35 14.01 1.82
C HIS A 88 -1.25 12.96 1.57
N MET A 89 -1.50 11.71 1.96
CA MET A 89 -0.59 10.58 1.74
C MET A 89 -0.40 10.29 0.25
N ASP A 90 -1.47 10.21 -0.53
CA ASP A 90 -1.42 9.94 -1.98
C ASP A 90 -0.65 11.02 -2.71
N ARG A 91 -0.72 12.25 -2.24
CA ARG A 91 0.07 13.34 -2.81
C ARG A 91 1.55 13.19 -2.54
N VAL A 92 1.93 12.71 -1.35
CA VAL A 92 3.32 12.32 -1.06
C VAL A 92 3.73 11.16 -1.97
N ARG A 93 2.95 10.09 -2.05
CA ARG A 93 3.23 8.94 -2.93
C ARG A 93 3.46 9.39 -4.37
N TYR A 94 2.53 10.16 -4.94
CA TYR A 94 2.60 10.65 -6.30
C TYR A 94 3.86 11.49 -6.60
N LEU A 95 4.25 12.39 -5.68
CA LEU A 95 5.39 13.27 -5.88
C LEU A 95 6.76 12.57 -5.73
N THR A 96 6.78 11.34 -5.22
CA THR A 96 7.99 10.69 -4.71
C THR A 96 8.24 9.33 -5.33
N LEU A 97 7.21 8.75 -5.96
CA LEU A 97 7.27 7.48 -6.66
C LEU A 97 8.37 7.50 -7.73
N GLY A 98 9.18 6.44 -7.78
CA GLY A 98 10.24 6.28 -8.78
C GLY A 98 11.49 7.12 -8.53
N GLN A 99 11.45 8.07 -7.58
CA GLN A 99 12.62 8.83 -7.14
C GLN A 99 13.17 8.31 -5.81
N ILE A 100 12.27 8.01 -4.87
CA ILE A 100 12.61 7.65 -3.48
C ILE A 100 12.13 6.25 -3.15
N SER A 101 10.96 5.85 -3.66
CA SER A 101 10.47 4.48 -3.59
C SER A 101 10.48 3.85 -4.99
N PRO A 102 11.47 3.01 -5.31
CA PRO A 102 11.49 2.29 -6.58
C PRO A 102 10.27 1.36 -6.72
N LEU A 103 9.62 1.37 -7.88
CA LEU A 103 8.45 0.51 -8.12
C LEU A 103 8.75 -0.97 -7.93
N GLY A 104 9.96 -1.41 -8.28
CA GLY A 104 10.39 -2.79 -8.11
C GLY A 104 10.40 -3.24 -6.65
N ASP A 105 10.74 -2.35 -5.72
CA ASP A 105 10.78 -2.66 -4.29
C ASP A 105 9.36 -2.79 -3.73
N LEU A 106 8.47 -1.87 -4.10
CA LEU A 106 7.05 -1.94 -3.73
C LEU A 106 6.38 -3.21 -4.29
N LEU A 107 6.65 -3.56 -5.55
CA LEU A 107 6.18 -4.80 -6.14
C LEU A 107 6.70 -6.03 -5.37
N ALA A 108 7.98 -6.05 -5.01
CA ALA A 108 8.57 -7.14 -4.24
C ALA A 108 7.91 -7.27 -2.85
N GLN A 109 7.58 -6.16 -2.19
CA GLN A 109 6.84 -6.16 -0.93
C GLN A 109 5.42 -6.73 -1.10
N HIS A 110 4.69 -6.35 -2.15
CA HIS A 110 3.38 -6.94 -2.45
C HIS A 110 3.47 -8.45 -2.74
N GLN A 111 4.51 -8.89 -3.44
CA GLN A 111 4.77 -10.31 -3.67
C GLN A 111 5.05 -11.07 -2.36
N GLN A 112 5.70 -10.45 -1.37
CA GLN A 112 5.90 -11.05 -0.05
C GLN A 112 4.58 -11.23 0.72
N ILE A 113 3.69 -10.24 0.67
CA ILE A 113 2.34 -10.32 1.25
C ILE A 113 1.58 -11.48 0.60
N TYR A 114 1.54 -11.52 -0.72
CA TYR A 114 0.89 -12.60 -1.47
C TYR A 114 1.47 -13.98 -1.14
N ALA A 115 2.81 -14.10 -1.06
CA ALA A 115 3.46 -15.34 -0.69
C ALA A 115 3.05 -15.81 0.72
N ALA A 116 2.90 -14.89 1.69
CA ALA A 116 2.40 -15.25 3.02
C ALA A 116 0.93 -15.73 2.98
N LEU A 117 0.08 -15.06 2.21
CA LEU A 117 -1.33 -15.44 2.02
C LEU A 117 -1.47 -16.85 1.43
N THR A 118 -0.69 -17.19 0.39
CA THR A 118 -0.72 -18.53 -0.21
C THR A 118 -0.34 -19.66 0.74
N ARG A 119 0.40 -19.36 1.82
CA ARG A 119 0.78 -20.31 2.86
C ARG A 119 -0.16 -20.29 4.07
N HIS A 120 -1.18 -19.43 4.06
CA HIS A 120 -2.02 -19.15 5.23
C HIS A 120 -1.21 -18.77 6.49
N ASP A 121 -0.10 -18.05 6.28
CA ASP A 121 0.83 -17.66 7.33
C ASP A 121 0.51 -16.25 7.82
N GLU A 122 -0.31 -16.16 8.86
CA GLU A 122 -0.81 -14.90 9.41
C GLU A 122 0.30 -13.96 9.85
N ASP A 123 1.30 -14.47 10.56
CA ASP A 123 2.35 -13.64 11.13
C ASP A 123 3.31 -13.14 10.04
N ALA A 124 3.62 -13.98 9.04
CA ALA A 124 4.36 -13.51 7.88
C ALA A 124 3.58 -12.45 7.09
N ALA A 125 2.27 -12.60 6.94
CA ALA A 125 1.44 -11.65 6.22
C ALA A 125 1.39 -10.29 6.93
N VAL A 126 1.24 -10.30 8.26
CA VAL A 126 1.29 -9.10 9.10
C VAL A 126 2.66 -8.42 9.03
N ASN A 127 3.75 -9.17 9.14
CA ASN A 127 5.08 -8.59 9.06
C ASN A 127 5.35 -7.96 7.68
N ALA A 128 4.87 -8.60 6.61
CA ALA A 128 5.02 -8.09 5.25
C ALA A 128 4.22 -6.79 5.02
N ILE A 129 2.94 -6.73 5.41
CA ILE A 129 2.15 -5.50 5.27
C ILE A 129 2.70 -4.37 6.14
N HIS A 130 3.16 -4.67 7.36
CA HIS A 130 3.73 -3.69 8.25
C HIS A 130 5.00 -3.06 7.65
N SER A 131 5.89 -3.89 7.11
CA SER A 131 7.12 -3.44 6.44
C SER A 131 6.80 -2.58 5.21
N HIS A 132 5.85 -3.01 4.38
CA HIS A 132 5.37 -2.25 3.23
C HIS A 132 4.88 -0.85 3.62
N LEU A 133 4.04 -0.75 4.65
CA LEU A 133 3.47 0.53 5.10
C LEU A 133 4.48 1.42 5.86
N GLN A 134 5.64 0.89 6.28
CA GLN A 134 6.73 1.68 6.87
C GLN A 134 7.54 2.46 5.82
N GLU A 135 7.60 1.99 4.58
CA GLU A 135 8.34 2.63 3.49
C GLU A 135 7.92 4.10 3.28
N LEU A 136 6.62 4.37 3.43
CA LEU A 136 6.07 5.71 3.32
C LEU A 136 6.60 6.67 4.40
N THR A 137 6.87 6.19 5.61
CA THR A 137 7.42 7.03 6.68
C THR A 137 8.83 7.50 6.34
N LEU A 138 9.67 6.58 5.85
CA LEU A 138 11.03 6.92 5.41
C LEU A 138 10.99 7.91 4.24
N THR A 139 10.07 7.67 3.31
CA THR A 139 9.83 8.56 2.17
C THR A 139 9.39 9.95 2.61
N LEU A 140 8.43 10.05 3.54
CA LEU A 140 7.94 11.34 4.04
C LEU A 140 9.07 12.20 4.64
N ILE A 141 9.95 11.58 5.45
CA ILE A 141 11.10 12.28 6.05
C ILE A 141 12.01 12.82 4.95
N ALA A 142 12.48 11.97 4.03
CA ALA A 142 13.39 12.35 2.97
C ALA A 142 12.82 13.47 2.07
N VAL A 143 11.51 13.45 1.83
CA VAL A 143 10.82 14.41 0.96
C VAL A 143 10.59 15.74 1.67
N SER A 144 10.28 15.70 2.96
CA SER A 144 10.15 16.92 3.77
C SER A 144 11.47 17.68 3.89
N GLU A 145 12.60 16.98 3.94
CA GLU A 145 13.94 17.57 3.94
C GLU A 145 14.32 18.13 2.56
N ARG A 146 13.99 17.40 1.49
CA ARG A 146 14.37 17.77 0.12
C ARG A 146 13.49 18.87 -0.49
N TYR A 147 12.21 18.91 -0.12
CA TYR A 147 11.22 19.84 -0.68
C TYR A 147 10.39 20.52 0.43
N PRO A 148 11.02 21.28 1.34
CA PRO A 148 10.34 21.85 2.50
C PRO A 148 9.17 22.77 2.13
N ASP A 149 9.24 23.45 0.98
CA ASP A 149 8.17 24.36 0.51
C ASP A 149 6.85 23.63 0.17
N TRP A 150 6.87 22.31 -0.01
CA TRP A 150 5.67 21.50 -0.23
C TRP A 150 4.87 21.27 1.06
N PHE A 151 5.50 21.44 2.23
CA PHE A 151 4.94 21.07 3.53
C PHE A 151 4.56 22.30 4.38
N GLU A 152 3.61 22.07 5.28
CA GLU A 152 3.20 22.99 6.37
C GLU A 152 3.45 22.38 7.75
#